data_AF-A0A6B3MCI0-F1
#
_entry.id   AF-A0A6B3MCI0-F1
#
_cell.length_a   1.000
_cell.length_b   1.000
_cell.length_c   1.000
_cell.angle_alpha   90.00
_cell.angle_beta   90.00
_cell.angle_gamma   90.00
#
_symmetry.space_group_name_H-M   'P 1'
#
loop_
_entity.id
_entity.type
_entity.pdbx_description
1 polymer ?
#
loop_
_entity_poly.entity_id
_entity_poly.type
_entity_poly.pdbx_seq_one_letter_code
_entity_poly.pdbx_strand_id
1 'polypeptide(L)'
;GMLAKHCLDAGWGQFLQILEQCCWKRGVYFQKVDSKKTSQICPNCLTETRKKTLAQRTHHCHHCGYSTDRDVAAAQVVAIRGLAAVGHTVKMLSEGKFVGIPVT
;
A
#
# COMPACT_ATOMS: atom_id res chain seq x y z
N GLY A 1 -18.46 1.76 -14.50
CA GLY A 1 -18.38 0.81 -13.36
C GLY A 1 -19.00 1.41 -12.12
N MET A 2 -19.47 0.59 -11.18
CA MET A 2 -20.27 0.96 -9.99
C MET A 2 -19.64 2.01 -9.07
N LEU A 3 -18.33 2.24 -9.15
CA LEU A 3 -17.60 3.24 -8.34
C LEU A 3 -17.02 4.41 -9.16
N ALA A 4 -17.30 4.48 -10.47
CA ALA A 4 -16.69 5.48 -11.34
C ALA A 4 -17.04 6.92 -10.92
N LYS A 5 -18.31 7.17 -10.55
CA LYS A 5 -18.75 8.47 -10.04
C LYS A 5 -18.00 8.87 -8.77
N HIS A 6 -17.98 8.01 -7.76
CA HIS A 6 -17.28 8.30 -6.50
C HIS A 6 -15.78 8.52 -6.67
N CYS A 7 -15.14 7.79 -7.60
CA CYS A 7 -13.73 7.99 -7.91
C CYS A 7 -13.48 9.34 -8.61
N LEU A 8 -14.40 9.77 -9.49
CA LEU A 8 -14.34 11.08 -10.15
C LEU A 8 -14.59 12.21 -9.15
N ASP A 9 -15.62 12.08 -8.32
CA ASP A 9 -15.97 13.05 -7.28
C ASP A 9 -14.81 13.25 -6.27
N ALA A 10 -14.08 12.18 -5.95
CA ALA A 10 -12.91 12.25 -5.07
C ALA A 10 -11.63 12.77 -5.76
N GLY A 11 -11.60 12.88 -7.08
CA GLY A 11 -10.49 13.50 -7.81
C GLY A 11 -9.15 12.77 -7.75
N TRP A 12 -9.13 11.46 -7.44
CA TRP A 12 -7.87 10.71 -7.20
C TRP A 12 -6.86 10.78 -8.36
N GLY A 13 -7.35 10.72 -9.60
CA GLY A 13 -6.49 10.81 -10.79
C GLY A 13 -5.80 12.18 -10.89
N GLN A 14 -6.58 13.25 -10.71
CA GLN A 14 -6.07 14.63 -10.74
C GLN A 14 -5.12 14.89 -9.57
N PHE A 15 -5.45 14.39 -8.37
CA PHE A 15 -4.57 14.47 -7.21
C PHE A 15 -3.19 13.86 -7.48
N LEU A 16 -3.13 12.64 -8.03
CA LEU A 16 -1.87 11.98 -8.36
C LEU A 16 -1.08 12.74 -9.43
N GLN A 17 -1.75 13.33 -10.43
CA GLN A 17 -1.10 14.17 -11.44
C GLN A 17 -0.48 15.42 -10.85
N ILE A 18 -1.20 16.15 -9.98
CA ILE A 18 -0.68 17.34 -9.32
C ILE A 18 0.50 16.98 -8.41
N LEU A 19 0.40 15.87 -7.67
CA LEU A 19 1.47 15.38 -6.80
C LEU A 19 2.74 15.04 -7.61
N GLU A 20 2.58 14.33 -8.73
CA GLU A 20 3.68 13.98 -9.65
C GLU A 20 4.40 15.24 -10.16
N GLN A 21 3.65 16.27 -10.56
CA GLN A 21 4.22 17.56 -10.97
C GLN A 21 4.93 18.29 -9.81
N CYS A 22 4.36 18.24 -8.61
CA CYS A 22 4.96 18.86 -7.42
C CYS A 22 6.27 18.17 -7.02
N CYS A 23 6.34 16.85 -7.15
CA CYS A 23 7.53 16.05 -6.91
C CYS A 23 8.61 16.36 -7.96
N TRP A 24 8.25 16.39 -9.24
CA TRP A 24 9.16 16.76 -10.33
C TRP A 24 9.79 18.14 -10.10
N LYS A 25 8.97 19.16 -9.80
CA LYS A 25 9.46 20.54 -9.51
C LYS A 25 10.42 20.60 -8.33
N ARG A 26 10.32 19.69 -7.36
CA ARG A 26 11.13 19.66 -6.14
C ARG A 26 12.30 18.67 -6.21
N GLY A 27 12.48 17.97 -7.33
CA GLY A 27 13.48 16.90 -7.44
C GLY A 27 13.22 15.71 -6.51
N VAL A 28 11.96 15.48 -6.13
CA VAL A 28 11.55 14.36 -5.26
C VAL A 28 11.09 13.19 -6.12
N TYR A 29 11.54 11.98 -5.79
CA TYR A 29 11.12 10.76 -6.46
C TYR A 29 9.63 10.45 -6.20
N PHE A 30 8.91 10.09 -7.25
CA PHE A 30 7.50 9.71 -7.19
C PHE A 30 7.26 8.47 -8.05
N GLN A 31 6.54 7.49 -7.49
CA GLN A 31 6.24 6.23 -8.16
C GLN A 31 4.85 5.74 -7.77
N LYS A 32 4.06 5.38 -8.78
CA LYS A 32 2.79 4.69 -8.56
C LYS A 32 3.07 3.20 -8.34
N VAL A 33 2.40 2.60 -7.35
CA VAL A 33 2.46 1.17 -7.06
C VAL A 33 1.09 0.53 -7.32
N ASP A 34 1.04 -0.80 -7.46
CA ASP A 34 -0.23 -1.50 -7.55
C ASP A 34 -1.08 -1.21 -6.30
N SER A 35 -2.34 -0.83 -6.50
CA SER A 35 -3.29 -0.50 -5.44
C SER A 35 -4.16 -1.68 -5.03
N LYS A 36 -4.11 -2.80 -5.76
CA LYS A 36 -4.96 -3.96 -5.49
C LYS A 36 -4.71 -4.53 -4.10
N LYS A 37 -5.80 -4.75 -3.36
CA LYS A 37 -5.85 -5.49 -2.09
C LYS A 37 -4.98 -4.92 -0.95
N THR A 38 -4.53 -3.66 -1.00
CA THR A 38 -3.67 -3.08 0.04
C THR A 38 -4.30 -3.11 1.44
N SER A 39 -5.62 -2.94 1.55
CA SER A 39 -6.36 -3.03 2.82
C SER A 39 -6.63 -4.47 3.30
N GLN A 40 -6.36 -5.46 2.45
CA GLN A 40 -6.58 -6.89 2.70
C GLN A 40 -5.27 -7.61 3.01
N ILE A 41 -4.13 -7.16 2.50
CA ILE A 41 -2.83 -7.77 2.81
C ILE A 41 -2.36 -7.30 4.20
N CYS A 42 -1.86 -8.23 5.02
CA CYS A 42 -1.26 -7.90 6.30
C CYS A 42 0.17 -7.36 6.09
N PRO A 43 0.54 -6.16 6.55
CA PRO A 43 1.88 -5.61 6.33
C PRO A 43 2.98 -6.39 7.06
N ASN A 44 2.64 -7.13 8.12
CA ASN A 44 3.61 -7.87 8.93
C ASN A 44 3.96 -9.25 8.34
N CYS A 45 2.95 -10.04 7.96
CA CYS A 45 3.15 -11.41 7.44
C CYS A 45 2.80 -11.59 5.96
N LEU A 46 2.24 -10.54 5.34
CA LEU A 46 1.87 -10.46 3.92
C LEU A 46 0.86 -11.47 3.41
N THR A 47 0.30 -12.25 4.32
CA THR A 47 -0.87 -13.06 4.03
C THR A 47 -2.05 -12.15 3.67
N GLU A 48 -2.74 -12.48 2.60
CA GLU A 48 -4.01 -11.87 2.27
C GLU A 48 -5.06 -12.26 3.33
N THR A 49 -5.57 -11.26 4.03
CA THR A 49 -6.70 -11.41 4.96
C THR A 49 -8.01 -11.37 4.18
N ARG A 50 -9.11 -11.74 4.86
CA ARG A 50 -10.45 -11.74 4.25
C ARG A 50 -10.87 -10.34 3.79
N LYS A 51 -11.80 -10.30 2.84
CA LYS A 51 -12.42 -9.05 2.37
C LYS A 51 -13.08 -8.34 3.54
N LYS A 52 -12.65 -7.09 3.77
CA LYS A 52 -13.20 -6.21 4.81
C LYS A 52 -14.32 -5.35 4.24
N THR A 53 -15.33 -5.04 5.04
CA THR A 53 -16.35 -4.03 4.71
C THR A 53 -15.80 -2.62 4.97
N LEU A 54 -16.45 -1.60 4.41
CA LEU A 54 -16.04 -0.20 4.63
C LEU A 54 -16.13 0.20 6.11
N ALA A 55 -17.08 -0.37 6.87
CA ALA A 55 -17.28 -0.13 8.30
C ALA A 55 -16.15 -0.72 9.17
N GLN A 56 -15.41 -1.72 8.68
CA GLN A 56 -14.32 -2.33 9.44
C GLN A 56 -13.08 -1.42 9.40
N ARG A 57 -12.89 -0.62 10.45
CA ARG A 57 -11.79 0.36 10.58
C ARG A 57 -10.49 -0.23 11.12
N THR A 58 -10.53 -1.37 11.81
CA THR A 58 -9.34 -2.03 12.36
C THR A 58 -8.88 -3.18 11.46
N HIS A 59 -7.59 -3.23 11.15
CA HIS A 59 -6.93 -4.40 10.60
C HIS A 59 -6.50 -5.30 11.75
N HIS A 60 -7.03 -6.53 11.79
CA HIS A 60 -6.57 -7.58 12.68
C HIS A 60 -6.22 -8.82 11.85
N CYS A 61 -4.99 -9.30 11.99
CA CYS A 61 -4.49 -10.45 11.25
C CYS A 61 -4.51 -11.72 12.11
N HIS A 62 -5.37 -12.67 11.75
CA HIS A 62 -5.47 -13.96 12.46
C HIS A 62 -4.27 -14.88 12.25
N HIS A 63 -3.37 -14.59 11.30
CA HIS A 63 -2.19 -15.41 11.03
C HIS A 63 -1.00 -15.05 11.91
N CYS A 64 -0.80 -13.78 12.24
CA CYS A 64 0.37 -13.30 13.00
C CYS A 64 0.01 -12.41 14.21
N GLY A 65 -1.28 -12.18 14.48
CA GLY A 65 -1.74 -11.35 15.58
C GLY A 65 -1.60 -9.83 15.37
N TYR A 66 -1.04 -9.39 14.23
CA TYR A 66 -0.84 -7.96 13.94
C TYR A 66 -2.17 -7.20 13.96
N SER A 67 -2.21 -6.07 14.67
CA SER A 67 -3.40 -5.22 14.81
C SER A 67 -3.05 -3.74 14.70
N THR A 68 -3.76 -3.00 13.84
CA THR A 68 -3.60 -1.55 13.66
C THR A 68 -4.82 -0.97 12.92
N ASP A 69 -4.88 0.34 12.71
CA ASP A 69 -5.90 0.96 11.84
C ASP A 69 -5.76 0.45 10.38
N ARG A 70 -6.88 0.19 9.72
CA ARG A 70 -6.92 -0.38 8.36
C ARG A 70 -6.18 0.48 7.34
N ASP A 71 -6.30 1.80 7.44
CA ASP A 71 -5.70 2.72 6.48
C ASP A 71 -4.19 2.84 6.74
N VAL A 72 -3.74 2.74 8.01
CA VAL A 72 -2.32 2.60 8.38
C VAL A 72 -1.73 1.29 7.82
N ALA A 73 -2.42 0.17 8.00
CA ALA A 73 -1.98 -1.12 7.45
C ALA A 73 -1.87 -1.06 5.91
N ALA A 74 -2.86 -0.45 5.24
CA ALA A 74 -2.83 -0.28 3.79
C ALA A 74 -1.66 0.60 3.32
N ALA A 75 -1.37 1.69 4.04
CA ALA A 75 -0.24 2.56 3.75
C ALA A 75 1.11 1.83 3.91
N GLN A 76 1.25 0.97 4.92
CA GLN A 76 2.44 0.13 5.08
C GLN A 76 2.62 -0.85 3.92
N VAL A 77 1.55 -1.47 3.43
CA VAL A 77 1.61 -2.33 2.23
C VAL A 77 2.05 -1.53 1.00
N VAL A 78 1.54 -0.31 0.82
CA VAL A 78 1.98 0.61 -0.25
C VAL A 78 3.48 0.93 -0.14
N ALA A 79 3.98 1.20 1.07
CA ALA A 79 5.39 1.46 1.32
C ALA A 79 6.27 0.23 1.00
N ILE A 80 5.86 -0.97 1.43
CA ILE A 80 6.55 -2.23 1.12
C ILE A 80 6.64 -2.43 -0.40
N ARG A 81 5.54 -2.20 -1.13
CA ARG A 81 5.52 -2.28 -2.60
C ARG A 81 6.44 -1.24 -3.25
N GLY A 82 6.45 -0.02 -2.73
CA GLY A 82 7.34 1.05 -3.20
C GLY A 82 8.81 0.68 -3.05
N LEU A 83 9.21 0.21 -1.86
CA LEU A 83 10.57 -0.25 -1.57
C LEU A 83 10.98 -1.43 -2.46
N ALA A 84 10.07 -2.38 -2.70
CA ALA A 84 10.34 -3.48 -3.62
C ALA A 84 10.55 -3.00 -5.07
N ALA A 85 9.74 -2.06 -5.54
CA ALA A 85 9.84 -1.53 -6.90
C ALA A 85 11.16 -0.79 -7.17
N VAL A 86 11.75 -0.13 -6.15
CA VAL A 86 13.05 0.57 -6.27
C VAL A 86 14.26 -0.30 -5.93
N GLY A 87 14.08 -1.62 -5.78
CA GLY A 87 15.19 -2.57 -5.55
C GLY A 87 15.78 -2.56 -4.14
N HIS A 88 15.09 -1.95 -3.16
CA HIS A 88 15.54 -1.96 -1.76
C HIS A 88 15.38 -3.33 -1.07
N THR A 89 14.70 -4.29 -1.70
CA THR A 89 14.55 -5.66 -1.20
C THR A 89 15.90 -6.34 -0.94
N VAL A 90 16.89 -6.15 -1.80
CA VAL A 90 18.23 -6.75 -1.64
C VAL A 90 18.97 -6.18 -0.42
N LYS A 91 18.88 -4.86 -0.19
CA LYS A 91 19.46 -4.21 1.01
C LYS A 91 18.77 -4.69 2.29
N MET A 92 17.44 -4.76 2.29
CA MET A 92 16.68 -5.22 3.47
C MET A 92 16.97 -6.69 3.82
N LEU A 93 17.14 -7.56 2.82
CA LEU A 93 17.59 -8.94 3.02
C LEU A 93 19.00 -9.00 3.61
N SER A 94 19.94 -8.16 3.14
CA SER A 94 21.31 -8.12 3.68
C SER A 94 21.39 -7.60 5.12
N GLU A 95 20.41 -6.83 5.57
CA GLU A 95 20.30 -6.31 6.94
C GLU A 95 19.49 -7.23 7.88
N GLY A 96 19.05 -8.41 7.40
CA GLY A 96 18.25 -9.35 8.19
C GLY A 96 16.81 -8.89 8.48
N LYS A 97 16.31 -7.88 7.76
CA LYS A 97 14.92 -7.40 7.90
C LYS A 97 14.02 -8.27 7.03
N PHE A 98 13.20 -9.12 7.66
CA PHE A 98 12.22 -9.95 6.95
C PHE A 98 11.14 -9.06 6.31
N VAL A 99 11.30 -8.80 5.02
CA VAL A 99 10.20 -8.32 4.18
C VAL A 99 9.73 -9.57 3.46
N GLY A 100 8.58 -10.11 3.86
CA GLY A 100 7.94 -11.06 2.97
C GLY A 100 7.82 -10.38 1.60
N ILE A 101 8.05 -11.09 0.53
CA ILE A 101 7.82 -10.51 -0.79
C ILE A 101 6.44 -11.03 -1.18
N PRO A 102 5.45 -10.17 -1.46
CA PRO A 102 4.25 -10.67 -2.10
C PRO A 102 4.64 -11.03 -3.53
N VAL A 103 5.02 -12.29 -3.73
CA VAL A 103 5.16 -12.87 -5.07
C VAL A 103 3.74 -13.15 -5.55
N THR A 104 3.30 -12.29 -6.48
CA THR A 104 2.08 -12.34 -7.31
C THR A 104 0.73 -12.36 -6.60
#